data_AF-A0A067QQM0-F1
#
_entry.id   AF-A0A067QQM0-F1
#
_cell.length_a   1.000
_cell.length_b   1.000
_cell.length_c   1.000
_cell.angle_alpha   90.00
_cell.angle_beta   90.00
_cell.angle_gamma   90.00
#
_symmetry.space_group_name_H-M   'P 1'
#
loop_
_entity.id
_entity.type
_entity.pdbx_description
1 polymer ?
#
loop_
_entity_poly.entity_id
_entity_poly.type
_entity_poly.pdbx_seq_one_letter_code
_entity_poly.pdbx_strand_id
1 'polypeptide(L)'
;MLPQNEMSHLQWLGIWGMTGFSKPENSDLDKWSKGITYLLADPKGLHYFKEFLSEPARNFEAHAQILGIWAECDKLINQGIPVISRDDARAVLDKARENLSMSSGELCQVELNINSGNEGQIRDEVIKMQEAARDDLNSVYSSFIMYSKRLNSSKKVKCLIL
;
A
#
# COMPACT_ATOMS: atom_id res chain seq x y z
N MET A 1 23.25 20.32 9.85
CA MET A 1 22.88 20.24 8.42
C MET A 1 22.96 18.77 8.03
N LEU A 2 21.82 18.09 7.92
CA LEU A 2 21.78 16.68 7.51
C LEU A 2 21.87 16.59 5.98
N PRO A 3 22.60 15.62 5.40
CA PRO A 3 22.66 15.47 3.96
C PRO A 3 21.31 14.96 3.45
N GLN A 4 20.75 15.66 2.45
CA GLN A 4 19.69 15.17 1.59
C GLN A 4 20.21 13.95 0.84
N ASN A 5 20.01 12.76 1.39
CA ASN A 5 20.24 11.52 0.66
C ASN A 5 18.98 11.22 -0.18
N GLU A 6 18.69 12.12 -1.12
CA GLU A 6 17.75 11.84 -2.19
C GLU A 6 18.40 10.80 -3.10
N MET A 7 17.79 9.62 -3.22
CA MET A 7 18.22 8.64 -4.21
C MET A 7 18.32 9.32 -5.58
N SER A 8 19.46 9.14 -6.25
CA SER A 8 19.71 9.76 -7.54
C SER A 8 18.70 9.25 -8.59
N HIS A 9 18.33 10.11 -9.54
CA HIS A 9 17.40 9.77 -10.64
C HIS A 9 17.81 8.50 -11.41
N LEU A 10 19.09 8.14 -11.39
CA LEU A 10 19.67 6.96 -12.02
C LEU A 10 19.39 5.66 -11.25
N GLN A 11 19.29 5.73 -9.91
CA GLN A 11 18.88 4.58 -9.09
C GLN A 11 17.41 4.22 -9.35
N TRP A 12 16.56 5.22 -9.58
CA TRP A 12 15.17 5.02 -10.00
C TRP A 12 15.04 4.38 -11.39
N LEU A 13 15.86 4.79 -12.35
CA LEU A 13 15.92 4.17 -13.69
C LEU A 13 16.32 2.68 -13.63
N GLY A 14 17.22 2.32 -12.70
CA GLY A 14 17.59 0.92 -12.45
C GLY A 14 16.45 0.06 -11.92
N ILE A 15 15.61 0.61 -11.03
CA ILE A 15 14.41 -0.07 -10.49
C ILE A 15 13.34 -0.26 -11.59
N TRP A 16 13.17 0.70 -12.51
CA TRP A 16 12.21 0.62 -13.61
C TRP A 16 12.53 -0.49 -14.62
N GLY A 17 13.83 -0.76 -14.86
CA GLY A 17 14.25 -1.83 -15.75
C GLY A 17 14.06 -3.25 -15.17
N MET A 18 14.06 -3.39 -13.84
CA MET A 18 14.01 -4.69 -13.17
C MET A 18 12.59 -5.15 -12.78
N THR A 19 11.63 -4.23 -12.72
CA THR A 19 10.26 -4.50 -12.26
C THR A 19 9.24 -4.67 -13.39
N GLY A 20 9.63 -4.32 -14.62
CA GLY A 20 8.76 -4.37 -15.81
C GLY A 20 7.77 -3.21 -15.93
N PHE A 21 7.73 -2.29 -14.96
CA PHE A 21 6.88 -1.10 -15.01
C PHE A 21 7.63 0.13 -15.52
N SER A 22 7.03 0.86 -16.48
CA SER A 22 7.53 2.15 -16.92
C SER A 22 7.44 3.22 -15.83
N LYS A 23 8.14 4.34 -16.01
CA LYS A 23 8.00 5.54 -15.17
C LYS A 23 6.51 5.98 -15.10
N PRO A 24 6.01 6.52 -13.97
CA PRO A 24 4.65 7.07 -13.92
C PRO A 24 4.46 8.22 -14.92
N GLU A 25 3.38 8.18 -15.68
CA GLU A 25 2.97 9.23 -16.61
C GLU A 25 1.95 10.18 -15.97
N ASN A 26 1.66 11.32 -16.60
CA ASN A 26 0.66 12.25 -16.07
C ASN A 26 -0.73 11.61 -16.00
N SER A 27 -1.08 10.75 -16.96
CA SER A 27 -2.31 9.95 -16.98
C SER A 27 -2.42 9.01 -15.77
N ASP A 28 -1.32 8.36 -15.39
CA ASP A 28 -1.24 7.52 -14.20
C ASP A 28 -1.49 8.36 -12.94
N LEU A 29 -0.81 9.51 -12.82
CA LEU A 29 -0.95 10.40 -11.67
C LEU A 29 -2.36 11.00 -11.56
N ASP A 30 -2.99 11.33 -12.68
CA ASP A 30 -4.37 11.81 -12.70
C ASP A 30 -5.34 10.72 -12.22
N LYS A 31 -5.14 9.47 -12.65
CA LYS A 31 -5.91 8.31 -12.15
C LYS A 31 -5.68 8.10 -10.65
N TRP A 32 -4.43 8.00 -10.22
CA TRP A 32 -4.09 7.72 -8.81
C TRP A 32 -4.51 8.84 -7.88
N SER A 33 -4.53 10.10 -8.34
CA SER A 33 -4.93 11.26 -7.54
C SER A 33 -6.43 11.35 -7.23
N LYS A 34 -7.27 10.48 -7.83
CA LYS A 34 -8.71 10.40 -7.54
C LYS A 34 -9.04 9.73 -6.20
N GLY A 35 -8.08 9.03 -5.61
CA GLY A 35 -8.21 8.42 -4.29
C GLY A 35 -7.33 7.19 -4.13
N ILE A 36 -7.10 6.78 -2.89
CA ILE A 36 -6.24 5.64 -2.57
C ILE A 36 -6.75 4.33 -3.20
N THR A 37 -8.07 4.14 -3.33
CA THR A 37 -8.64 2.97 -4.00
C THR A 37 -8.17 2.83 -5.45
N TYR A 38 -8.06 3.94 -6.19
CA TYR A 38 -7.57 3.92 -7.57
C TYR A 38 -6.08 3.64 -7.66
N LEU A 39 -5.32 4.04 -6.63
CA LEU A 39 -3.90 3.76 -6.52
C LEU A 39 -3.65 2.28 -6.22
N LEU A 40 -4.37 1.72 -5.24
CA LEU A 40 -4.19 0.34 -4.78
C LEU A 40 -4.72 -0.69 -5.79
N ALA A 41 -5.80 -0.37 -6.52
CA ALA A 41 -6.34 -1.23 -7.58
C ALA A 41 -5.51 -1.23 -8.87
N ASP A 42 -4.56 -0.29 -9.01
CA ASP A 42 -3.70 -0.20 -10.17
C ASP A 42 -2.36 -0.92 -9.90
N PRO A 43 -2.00 -1.98 -10.65
CA PRO A 43 -0.77 -2.73 -10.38
C PRO A 43 0.49 -1.86 -10.40
N LYS A 44 0.54 -0.88 -11.31
CA LYS A 44 1.63 0.09 -11.41
C LYS A 44 1.60 1.02 -10.20
N GLY A 45 0.44 1.58 -9.86
CA GLY A 45 0.23 2.42 -8.68
C GLY A 45 0.66 1.75 -7.38
N LEU A 46 0.20 0.52 -7.14
CA LEU A 46 0.56 -0.30 -5.99
C LEU A 46 2.06 -0.55 -5.90
N HIS A 47 2.72 -0.85 -7.02
CA HIS A 47 4.16 -1.03 -7.07
C HIS A 47 4.91 0.23 -6.61
N TYR A 48 4.60 1.39 -7.21
CA TYR A 48 5.25 2.65 -6.84
C TYR A 48 4.94 3.10 -5.42
N PHE A 49 3.73 2.81 -4.93
CA PHE A 49 3.36 3.12 -3.56
C PHE A 49 4.14 2.25 -2.56
N LYS A 50 4.33 0.97 -2.87
CA LYS A 50 5.18 0.07 -2.07
C LYS A 50 6.61 0.57 -2.00
N GLU A 51 7.24 0.88 -3.14
CA GLU A 51 8.59 1.45 -3.18
C GLU A 51 8.67 2.76 -2.39
N PHE A 52 7.62 3.58 -2.46
CA PHE A 52 7.56 4.83 -1.70
C PHE A 52 7.61 4.60 -0.18
N LEU A 53 6.85 3.63 0.32
CA LEU A 53 6.77 3.31 1.76
C LEU A 53 8.02 2.56 2.25
N SER A 54 8.63 1.73 1.41
CA SER A 54 9.81 0.92 1.76
C SER A 54 11.12 1.71 1.77
N GLU A 55 11.13 2.98 1.34
CA GLU A 55 12.35 3.79 1.35
C GLU A 55 12.72 4.22 2.79
N PRO A 56 13.84 3.74 3.36
CA PRO A 56 14.15 3.95 4.78
C PRO A 56 14.25 5.42 5.19
N ALA A 57 14.70 6.27 4.27
CA ALA A 57 14.83 7.71 4.50
C ALA A 57 13.49 8.42 4.78
N ARG A 58 12.36 7.82 4.42
CA ARG A 58 11.02 8.41 4.60
C ARG A 58 10.33 8.02 5.90
N ASN A 59 10.82 7.00 6.60
CA ASN A 59 10.29 6.55 7.89
C ASN A 59 8.81 6.14 7.84
N PHE A 60 8.41 5.34 6.84
CA PHE A 60 7.05 4.80 6.67
C PHE A 60 6.97 3.29 6.90
N GLU A 61 7.84 2.73 7.74
CA GLU A 61 7.92 1.27 7.98
C GLU A 61 6.60 0.69 8.48
N ALA A 62 5.94 1.37 9.42
CA ALA A 62 4.61 0.99 9.91
C ALA A 62 3.57 0.94 8.76
N HIS A 63 3.54 1.96 7.90
CA HIS A 63 2.64 1.98 6.74
C HIS A 63 2.98 0.90 5.71
N ALA A 64 4.26 0.53 5.57
CA ALA A 64 4.66 -0.58 4.71
C ALA A 64 4.12 -1.93 5.24
N GLN A 65 4.11 -2.11 6.57
CA GLN A 65 3.49 -3.28 7.22
C GLN A 65 1.96 -3.29 7.01
N ILE A 66 1.31 -2.13 7.15
CA ILE A 66 -0.13 -1.97 6.88
C ILE A 66 -0.47 -2.28 5.41
N LEU A 67 0.37 -1.86 4.45
CA LEU A 67 0.21 -2.22 3.04
C LEU A 67 0.32 -3.74 2.83
N GLY A 68 1.20 -4.41 3.58
CA GLY A 68 1.30 -5.87 3.60
C GLY A 68 0.01 -6.53 4.07
N ILE A 69 -0.59 -6.03 5.15
CA ILE A 69 -1.89 -6.51 5.67
C ILE A 69 -2.98 -6.31 4.62
N TRP A 70 -3.07 -5.12 4.03
CA TRP A 70 -4.05 -4.83 2.98
C TRP A 70 -3.92 -5.80 1.79
N ALA A 71 -2.70 -6.08 1.34
CA ALA A 71 -2.44 -6.98 0.22
C ALA A 71 -2.78 -8.45 0.55
N GLU A 72 -2.55 -8.88 1.79
CA GLU A 72 -2.95 -10.21 2.26
C GLU A 72 -4.48 -10.34 2.31
N CYS A 73 -5.19 -9.34 2.84
CA CYS A 73 -6.66 -9.31 2.77
C CYS A 73 -7.16 -9.36 1.33
N ASP A 74 -6.60 -8.52 0.45
CA ASP A 74 -7.01 -8.46 -0.96
C ASP A 74 -6.84 -9.82 -1.65
N LYS A 75 -5.72 -10.49 -1.39
CA LYS A 75 -5.45 -11.84 -1.88
C LYS A 75 -6.51 -12.82 -1.38
N LEU A 76 -6.85 -12.84 -0.10
CA LEU A 76 -7.87 -13.74 0.45
C LEU A 76 -9.26 -13.48 -0.14
N ILE A 77 -9.62 -12.22 -0.39
CA ILE A 77 -10.91 -11.82 -0.95
C ILE A 77 -11.02 -12.17 -2.44
N ASN A 78 -9.93 -12.00 -3.20
CA ASN A 78 -9.90 -12.06 -4.66
C ASN A 78 -9.31 -13.36 -5.24
N GLN A 79 -8.82 -14.29 -4.41
CA GLN A 79 -8.21 -15.54 -4.89
C GLN A 79 -9.16 -16.51 -5.60
N GLY A 80 -10.43 -16.16 -5.80
CA GLY A 80 -11.43 -17.03 -6.43
C GLY A 80 -11.76 -18.27 -5.60
N ILE A 81 -11.23 -18.36 -4.38
CA ILE A 81 -11.57 -19.40 -3.41
C ILE A 81 -12.87 -18.94 -2.74
N PRO A 82 -13.95 -19.73 -2.80
CA PRO A 82 -15.24 -19.34 -2.22
C PRO A 82 -15.20 -19.24 -0.69
N VAL A 83 -14.17 -19.81 -0.06
CA VAL A 83 -14.03 -19.95 1.38
C VAL A 83 -12.66 -19.44 1.81
N ILE A 84 -12.63 -18.43 2.66
CA ILE A 84 -11.41 -18.01 3.35
C ILE A 84 -11.20 -18.96 4.53
N SER A 85 -10.03 -19.57 4.63
CA SER A 85 -9.73 -20.47 5.74
C SER A 85 -9.64 -19.68 7.05
N ARG A 86 -10.05 -20.32 8.15
CA ARG A 86 -9.94 -19.74 9.49
C ARG A 86 -8.48 -19.38 9.82
N ASP A 87 -7.55 -20.24 9.45
CA ASP A 87 -6.14 -20.07 9.77
C ASP A 87 -5.53 -18.88 9.02
N ASP A 88 -5.89 -18.70 7.74
CA ASP A 88 -5.45 -17.54 6.95
C ASP A 88 -6.04 -16.23 7.51
N ALA A 89 -7.32 -16.22 7.88
CA ALA A 89 -7.96 -15.06 8.49
C ALA A 89 -7.34 -14.70 9.85
N ARG A 90 -6.97 -15.70 10.66
CA ARG A 90 -6.25 -15.48 11.93
C ARG A 90 -4.85 -14.92 11.72
N ALA A 91 -4.11 -15.41 10.73
CA ALA A 91 -2.78 -14.90 10.42
C ALA A 91 -2.80 -13.40 10.06
N VAL A 92 -3.84 -12.98 9.32
CA VAL A 92 -4.06 -11.55 9.02
C VAL A 92 -4.45 -10.76 10.27
N LEU A 93 -5.34 -11.31 11.10
CA LEU A 93 -5.75 -10.67 12.36
C LEU A 93 -4.58 -10.46 13.31
N ASP A 94 -3.66 -11.42 13.44
CA ASP A 94 -2.51 -11.31 14.33
C ASP A 94 -1.60 -10.14 13.91
N LYS A 95 -1.38 -9.96 12.61
CA LYS A 95 -0.66 -8.80 12.06
C LYS A 95 -1.45 -7.49 12.26
N ALA A 96 -2.77 -7.55 12.10
CA ALA A 96 -3.64 -6.39 12.25
C ALA A 96 -3.63 -5.84 13.69
N ARG A 97 -3.54 -6.70 14.71
CA ARG A 97 -3.50 -6.29 16.11
C ARG A 97 -2.36 -5.36 16.46
N GLU A 98 -1.22 -5.54 15.81
CA GLU A 98 0.00 -4.78 16.09
C GLU A 98 0.07 -3.48 15.28
N ASN A 99 -0.63 -3.41 14.15
CA ASN A 99 -0.37 -2.40 13.12
C ASN A 99 -1.57 -1.54 12.72
N LEU A 100 -2.81 -2.05 12.85
CA LEU A 100 -4.01 -1.29 12.46
C LEU A 100 -4.54 -0.45 13.61
N SER A 101 -5.16 0.68 13.26
CA SER A 101 -5.80 1.60 14.22
C SER A 101 -7.12 1.08 14.83
N MET A 102 -7.44 -0.20 14.67
CA MET A 102 -8.64 -0.83 15.22
C MET A 102 -8.61 -0.88 16.75
N SER A 103 -9.75 -0.67 17.39
CA SER A 103 -9.84 -0.78 18.84
C SER A 103 -9.70 -2.23 19.31
N SER A 104 -9.22 -2.42 20.54
CA SER A 104 -9.12 -3.75 21.18
C SER A 104 -10.47 -4.49 21.19
N GLY A 105 -11.58 -3.76 21.36
CA GLY A 105 -12.92 -4.32 21.28
C GLY A 105 -13.28 -4.84 19.89
N GLU A 106 -12.91 -4.11 18.84
CA GLU A 106 -13.14 -4.54 17.45
C GLU A 106 -12.30 -5.76 17.08
N LEU A 107 -11.01 -5.77 17.48
CA LEU A 107 -10.12 -6.91 17.24
C LEU A 107 -10.57 -8.18 17.98
N CYS A 108 -11.16 -8.03 19.17
CA CYS A 108 -11.77 -9.12 19.91
C CYS A 108 -13.03 -9.65 19.19
N GLN A 109 -13.88 -8.76 18.67
CA GLN A 109 -15.07 -9.17 17.93
C GLN A 109 -14.72 -9.89 16.61
N VAL A 110 -13.71 -9.38 15.89
CA VAL A 110 -13.16 -10.04 14.69
C VAL A 110 -12.68 -11.45 15.03
N GLU A 111 -11.94 -11.61 16.14
CA GLU A 111 -11.45 -12.92 16.58
C GLU A 111 -12.61 -13.90 16.87
N LEU A 112 -13.64 -13.45 17.60
CA LEU A 112 -14.81 -14.27 17.90
C LEU A 112 -15.53 -14.72 16.63
N ASN A 113 -15.69 -13.81 15.67
CA ASN A 113 -16.37 -14.07 14.41
C ASN A 113 -15.56 -15.03 13.52
N ILE A 114 -14.24 -14.89 13.48
CA ILE A 114 -13.37 -15.85 12.78
C ILE A 114 -13.43 -17.24 13.41
N ASN A 115 -13.43 -17.30 14.75
CA ASN A 115 -13.50 -18.56 15.50
C ASN A 115 -14.86 -19.27 15.38
N SER A 116 -15.93 -18.54 15.11
CA SER A 116 -17.27 -19.11 14.90
C SER A 116 -17.34 -20.08 13.72
N GLY A 117 -16.42 -19.95 12.75
CA GLY A 117 -16.32 -20.84 11.59
C GLY A 117 -17.37 -20.59 10.49
N ASN A 118 -18.18 -19.53 10.60
CA ASN A 118 -19.07 -19.13 9.52
C ASN A 118 -18.27 -18.43 8.41
N GLU A 119 -18.15 -19.09 7.26
CA GLU A 119 -17.32 -18.64 6.14
C GLU A 119 -17.71 -17.25 5.59
N GLY A 120 -19.01 -16.94 5.58
CA GLY A 120 -19.50 -15.61 5.20
C GLY A 120 -19.04 -14.53 6.18
N GLN A 121 -19.13 -14.82 7.48
CA GLN A 121 -18.66 -13.91 8.52
C GLN A 121 -17.14 -13.73 8.50
N ILE A 122 -16.37 -14.81 8.28
CA ILE A 122 -14.91 -14.73 8.12
C ILE A 122 -14.55 -13.77 6.99
N ARG A 123 -15.26 -13.86 5.86
CA ARG A 123 -15.03 -12.96 4.73
C ARG A 123 -15.35 -11.51 5.05
N ASP A 124 -16.48 -11.25 5.71
CA ASP A 124 -16.87 -9.90 6.12
C ASP A 124 -15.83 -9.28 7.08
N GLU A 125 -15.28 -10.08 8.00
CA GLU A 125 -14.22 -9.61 8.89
C GLU A 125 -12.89 -9.32 8.16
N VAL A 126 -12.52 -10.13 7.16
CA VAL A 126 -11.32 -9.86 6.34
C VAL A 126 -11.50 -8.59 5.51
N ILE A 127 -12.70 -8.35 4.97
CA ILE A 127 -13.04 -7.09 4.30
C ILE A 127 -12.92 -5.92 5.27
N LYS A 128 -13.45 -6.04 6.49
CA LYS A 128 -13.34 -5.01 7.52
C LYS A 128 -11.89 -4.66 7.85
N MET A 129 -11.02 -5.67 8.00
CA MET A 129 -9.58 -5.45 8.20
C MET A 129 -8.91 -4.79 6.97
N GLN A 130 -9.33 -5.16 5.76
CA GLN A 130 -8.85 -4.51 4.53
C GLN A 130 -9.22 -3.02 4.50
N GLU A 131 -10.44 -2.67 4.91
CA GLU A 131 -10.91 -1.29 4.95
C GLU A 131 -10.16 -0.46 5.99
N ALA A 132 -9.95 -1.01 7.19
CA ALA A 132 -9.15 -0.37 8.22
C ALA A 132 -7.70 -0.11 7.74
N ALA A 133 -7.07 -1.10 7.09
CA ALA A 133 -5.75 -0.93 6.51
C ALA A 133 -5.71 0.15 5.42
N ARG A 134 -6.73 0.21 4.56
CA ARG A 134 -6.86 1.26 3.53
C ARG A 134 -6.97 2.65 4.16
N ASP A 135 -7.77 2.79 5.21
CA ASP A 135 -7.99 4.07 5.88
C ASP A 135 -6.71 4.56 6.57
N ASP A 136 -5.95 3.66 7.19
CA ASP A 136 -4.63 3.98 7.76
C ASP A 136 -3.62 4.40 6.68
N LEU A 137 -3.59 3.72 5.53
CA LEU A 137 -2.74 4.09 4.39
C LEU A 137 -3.14 5.44 3.77
N ASN A 138 -4.40 5.84 3.88
CA ASN A 138 -4.88 7.11 3.36
C ASN A 138 -4.19 8.31 4.05
N SER A 139 -3.68 8.13 5.27
CA SER A 139 -2.90 9.15 5.98
C SER A 139 -1.61 9.57 5.26
N VAL A 140 -0.98 8.65 4.50
CA VAL A 140 0.28 8.88 3.76
C VAL A 140 0.09 9.00 2.25
N TYR A 141 -1.12 8.74 1.76
CA TYR A 141 -1.48 8.82 0.35
C TYR A 141 -1.21 10.20 -0.28
N SER A 142 -1.57 11.28 0.40
CA SER A 142 -1.35 12.65 -0.12
C SER A 142 0.14 12.96 -0.31
N SER A 143 0.99 12.49 0.62
CA SER A 143 2.44 12.60 0.53
C SER A 143 3.00 11.88 -0.69
N PHE A 144 2.52 10.67 -0.97
CA PHE A 144 2.89 9.93 -2.17
C PHE A 144 2.51 10.66 -3.46
N ILE A 145 1.27 11.17 -3.55
CA ILE A 145 0.81 11.88 -4.76
C ILE A 145 1.62 13.15 -5.00
N MET A 146 1.88 13.93 -3.94
CA MET A 146 2.72 15.13 -4.05
C MET A 146 4.15 14.80 -4.50
N TYR A 147 4.76 13.77 -3.91
CA TYR A 147 6.09 13.31 -4.27
C TYR A 147 6.16 12.88 -5.74
N SER A 148 5.22 12.05 -6.18
CA SER A 148 5.15 11.53 -7.55
C SER A 148 4.92 12.65 -8.58
N LYS A 149 4.05 13.63 -8.28
CA LYS A 149 3.86 14.82 -9.12
C LYS A 149 5.13 15.66 -9.22
N ARG A 150 5.88 15.85 -8.12
CA ARG A 150 7.18 16.56 -8.17
C ARG A 150 8.18 15.85 -9.06
N LEU A 151 8.36 14.54 -8.90
CA LEU A 151 9.26 13.74 -9.75
C LEU A 151 8.90 13.78 -11.25
N ASN A 152 7.61 13.87 -11.58
CA ASN A 152 7.17 13.95 -12.97
C ASN A 152 7.29 15.36 -13.55
N SER A 153 7.05 16.38 -12.71
CA SER A 153 7.14 17.79 -13.08
C SER A 153 8.58 18.32 -13.17
N SER A 154 9.57 17.57 -12.65
CA SER A 154 10.98 17.97 -12.71
C SER A 154 11.41 18.01 -14.17
N LYS A 155 11.29 19.20 -14.77
CA LYS A 155 11.77 19.54 -16.10
C LYS A 155 13.19 19.03 -16.17
N LYS A 156 13.52 18.25 -17.22
CA LYS A 156 14.91 18.05 -17.62
C LYS A 156 15.56 19.42 -17.61
N VAL A 157 16.44 19.69 -16.65
CA VAL A 157 17.41 20.78 -16.79
C VAL A 157 18.20 20.36 -18.02
N LYS A 158 17.85 20.95 -19.17
CA LYS A 158 18.70 20.84 -20.36
C LYS A 158 20.00 21.51 -19.93
N CYS A 159 21.02 20.72 -19.63
CA CYS A 159 22.38 21.24 -19.63
C CYS A 159 22.58 21.85 -21.02
N LEU A 160 22.58 23.18 -21.09
CA LEU A 160 23.23 23.89 -22.17
C LEU A 160 24.71 23.53 -22.02
N ILE A 161 25.18 22.62 -22.86
CA ILE A 161 26.61 22.49 -23.12
C ILE A 161 26.95 23.79 -23.86
N LEU A 162 27.58 24.71 -23.12
CA LEU A 162 28.26 25.90 -23.66
C LEU A 162 29.60 25.49 -24.26
#